data_AF-A0A534LSR3-F1
#
_entry.id   AF-A0A534LSR3-F1
#
_cell.length_a   1.000
_cell.length_b   1.000
_cell.length_c   1.000
_cell.angle_alpha   90.00
_cell.angle_beta   90.00
_cell.angle_gamma   90.00
#
_symmetry.space_group_name_H-M   'P 1'
#
loop_
_entity.id
_entity.type
_entity.pdbx_description
1 polymer ?
#
loop_
_entity_poly.entity_id
_entity_poly.type
_entity_poly.pdbx_seq_one_letter_code
_entity_poly.pdbx_strand_id
1 'polypeptide(L)'
;SFGILSHRKVEDIVVEPMSQAGKKEDPLDFALWKRSKQGEPSWPSAWGPGRPGWHVECNAMAFKYLGAPLDIHGGGLDLMFPHHESEAMICQGAWGVDWSRTWMHNGFLTLEREKMSKSLGNFVTIREVLRDYPGEVVRFCLLKSHYRENVEYDETLLGRAKGEWGAMRAAIASAKAAGGAGTDGTVAALLARTQSAFRDAMDDDLNTQDAVRSLQRMTEGLAAFGGVSAEEGRAVVNVYRECGRVLGLFADLG
;
A
#
# COMPACT_ATOMS: atom_id res chain seq x y z
N SER A 1 17.34 22.46 0.61
CA SER A 1 16.36 23.35 -0.01
C SER A 1 14.98 22.97 0.43
N PHE A 2 14.01 23.89 0.38
CA PHE A 2 12.61 23.59 0.69
C PHE A 2 11.86 23.17 -0.59
N GLY A 3 10.87 22.27 -0.47
CA GLY A 3 10.06 21.81 -1.61
C GLY A 3 10.77 20.78 -2.50
N ILE A 4 11.75 20.06 -1.95
CA ILE A 4 12.53 19.02 -2.64
C ILE A 4 11.59 17.92 -3.16
N LEU A 5 10.64 17.50 -2.32
CA LEU A 5 9.73 16.40 -2.62
C LEU A 5 8.34 16.90 -3.01
N SER A 6 7.76 17.76 -2.17
CA SER A 6 6.39 18.22 -2.31
C SER A 6 6.19 19.19 -3.47
N HIS A 7 7.28 19.75 -4.01
CA HIS A 7 7.29 20.81 -5.02
C HIS A 7 6.44 22.04 -4.66
N ARG A 8 6.15 22.20 -3.35
CA ARG A 8 5.45 23.37 -2.82
C ARG A 8 6.44 24.51 -2.67
N LYS A 9 6.00 25.71 -3.01
CA LYS A 9 6.74 26.91 -2.70
C LYS A 9 6.52 27.27 -1.23
N VAL A 10 7.52 27.91 -0.64
CA VAL A 10 7.48 28.36 0.77
C VAL A 10 6.28 29.27 1.00
N GLU A 11 5.96 30.14 0.04
CA GLU A 11 4.88 31.14 0.15
C GLU A 11 3.48 30.51 0.16
N ASP A 12 3.33 29.30 -0.37
CA ASP A 12 2.04 28.60 -0.48
C ASP A 12 1.68 27.80 0.79
N ILE A 13 2.55 27.82 1.80
CA ILE A 13 2.38 27.02 3.01
C ILE A 13 1.67 27.82 4.08
N VAL A 14 0.48 27.34 4.43
CA VAL A 14 -0.24 27.81 5.60
C VAL A 14 0.47 27.27 6.85
N VAL A 15 1.17 28.16 7.54
CA VAL A 15 1.81 27.88 8.83
C VAL A 15 0.91 28.33 9.96
N GLU A 16 0.85 27.55 11.03
CA GLU A 16 0.25 28.03 12.27
C GLU A 16 1.05 29.25 12.78
N PRO A 17 0.37 30.27 13.32
CA PRO A 17 1.04 31.44 13.89
C PRO A 17 2.05 30.99 14.95
N MET A 18 3.26 31.55 14.91
CA MET A 18 4.27 31.28 15.93
C MET A 18 3.68 31.56 17.32
N SER A 19 3.75 30.59 18.22
CA SER A 19 3.39 30.85 19.61
C SER A 19 4.34 31.91 20.17
N GLN A 20 3.82 32.87 20.94
CA GLN A 20 4.63 33.91 21.57
C GLN A 20 5.71 33.35 22.53
N ALA A 21 5.64 32.05 22.87
CA ALA A 21 6.60 31.34 23.70
C ALA A 21 7.67 30.56 22.89
N GLY A 22 7.67 30.63 21.55
CA GLY A 22 8.50 29.81 20.68
C GLY A 22 9.90 30.37 20.39
N LYS A 23 10.91 29.49 20.40
CA LYS A 23 12.32 29.74 20.02
C LYS A 23 12.61 29.56 18.51
N LYS A 24 11.58 29.50 17.66
CA LYS A 24 11.77 29.29 16.23
C LYS A 24 12.20 30.60 15.57
N GLU A 25 13.11 30.52 14.60
CA GLU A 25 13.52 31.67 13.78
C GLU A 25 12.58 31.83 12.58
N ASP A 26 12.06 30.71 12.07
CA ASP A 26 11.08 30.64 10.99
C ASP A 26 9.85 29.79 11.38
N PRO A 27 8.62 30.17 11.00
CA PRO A 27 7.43 29.34 11.22
C PRO A 27 7.53 27.89 10.72
N LEU A 28 8.29 27.66 9.63
CA LEU A 28 8.54 26.35 9.03
C LEU A 28 9.59 25.52 9.79
N ASP A 29 10.29 26.10 10.77
CA ASP A 29 11.24 25.36 11.58
C ASP A 29 10.55 24.18 12.27
N PHE A 30 11.15 23.00 12.18
CA PHE A 30 10.69 21.82 12.89
C PHE A 30 11.74 21.34 13.88
N ALA A 31 11.28 20.74 14.98
CA ALA A 31 12.18 20.31 16.05
C ALA A 31 12.89 19.01 15.66
N LEU A 32 14.22 19.00 15.74
CA LEU A 32 15.03 17.77 15.72
C LEU A 32 15.09 17.11 17.10
N TRP A 33 15.16 17.91 18.16
CA TRP A 33 15.13 17.46 19.55
C TRP A 33 14.19 18.33 20.37
N LYS A 34 13.24 17.71 21.08
CA LYS A 34 12.27 18.40 21.94
C LYS A 34 12.63 18.17 23.40
N ARG A 35 12.89 19.24 24.15
CA ARG A 35 13.02 19.17 25.61
C ARG A 35 11.75 18.53 26.19
N SER A 36 11.92 17.57 27.09
CA SER A 36 10.79 16.90 27.75
C SER A 36 10.26 17.75 28.89
N LYS A 37 8.93 17.82 29.04
CA LYS A 37 8.30 18.40 30.23
C LYS A 37 8.40 17.43 31.40
N GLN A 38 8.16 17.92 32.61
CA GLN A 38 8.10 17.06 33.80
C GLN A 38 7.03 15.97 33.61
N GLY A 39 7.40 14.71 33.88
CA GLY A 39 6.52 13.55 33.71
C GLY A 39 6.46 12.98 32.28
N GLU A 40 7.06 13.64 31.28
CA GLU A 40 7.20 13.05 29.94
C GLU A 40 8.42 12.12 29.86
N PRO A 41 8.40 11.08 29.00
CA PRO A 41 9.59 10.29 28.68
C PRO A 41 10.76 11.16 28.22
N SER A 42 11.98 10.82 28.65
CA SER A 42 13.17 11.63 28.40
C SER A 42 14.46 10.82 28.36
N TRP A 43 15.38 11.23 27.51
CA TRP A 43 16.73 10.69 27.35
C TRP A 43 17.78 11.79 27.49
N PRO A 44 18.98 11.48 28.02
CA PRO A 44 20.09 12.43 28.06
C PRO A 44 20.58 12.75 26.63
N SER A 45 20.98 14.00 26.39
CA SER A 45 21.61 14.44 25.14
C SER A 45 22.51 15.65 25.40
N ALA A 46 23.31 16.03 24.40
CA ALA A 46 24.14 17.24 24.44
C ALA A 46 23.33 18.54 24.63
N TRP A 47 22.03 18.52 24.31
CA TRP A 47 21.13 19.67 24.45
C TRP A 47 20.24 19.58 25.72
N GLY A 48 20.56 18.61 26.59
CA GLY A 48 19.82 18.31 27.81
C GLY A 48 18.74 17.24 27.62
N PRO A 49 18.03 16.89 28.71
CA PRO A 49 17.02 15.85 28.70
C PRO A 49 15.87 16.19 27.74
N GLY A 50 15.54 15.26 26.85
CA GLY A 50 14.50 15.44 25.85
C GLY A 50 14.12 14.16 25.13
N ARG A 51 13.50 14.31 23.96
CA ARG A 51 13.11 13.23 23.07
C ARG A 51 13.27 13.69 21.60
N PRO A 52 13.44 12.76 20.65
CA PRO A 52 13.55 13.13 19.25
C PRO A 52 12.29 13.83 18.73
N GLY A 53 12.46 14.62 17.68
CA GLY A 53 11.34 15.10 16.88
C GLY A 53 10.87 14.04 15.88
N TRP A 54 9.59 14.10 15.52
CA TRP A 54 8.95 13.11 14.65
C TRP A 54 9.73 12.80 13.36
N HIS A 55 10.24 13.82 12.67
CA HIS A 55 10.91 13.66 11.37
C HIS A 55 12.33 13.08 11.48
N VAL A 56 13.05 13.31 12.58
CA VAL A 56 14.44 12.84 12.73
C VAL A 56 14.50 11.35 13.07
N GLU A 57 13.43 10.80 13.65
CA GLU A 57 13.37 9.38 14.03
C GLU A 57 13.51 8.47 12.80
N CYS A 58 12.66 8.66 11.79
CA CYS A 58 12.68 7.90 10.54
C CYS A 58 14.01 8.08 9.81
N ASN A 59 14.52 9.31 9.73
CA ASN A 59 15.79 9.60 9.09
C ASN A 59 16.96 8.85 9.77
N ALA A 60 17.08 8.96 11.10
CA ALA A 60 18.17 8.33 11.85
C ALA A 60 18.11 6.79 11.76
N MET A 61 16.91 6.19 11.84
CA MET A 61 16.74 4.74 11.73
C MET A 61 17.05 4.24 10.33
N ALA A 62 16.47 4.84 9.29
CA ALA A 62 16.67 4.40 7.92
C ALA A 62 18.14 4.56 7.49
N PHE A 63 18.78 5.68 7.83
CA PHE A 63 20.19 5.89 7.51
C PHE A 63 21.10 4.84 8.15
N LYS A 64 20.85 4.47 9.41
CA LYS A 64 21.62 3.43 10.11
C LYS A 64 21.60 2.09 9.37
N TYR A 65 20.47 1.70 8.79
CA TYR A 65 20.31 0.37 8.20
C TYR A 65 20.52 0.34 6.68
N LEU A 66 20.23 1.43 5.98
CA LEU A 66 20.17 1.48 4.51
C LEU A 66 21.12 2.54 3.91
N GLY A 67 21.60 3.48 4.72
CA GLY A 67 22.37 4.63 4.25
C GLY A 67 21.51 5.65 3.50
N ALA A 68 22.18 6.53 2.73
CA ALA A 68 21.55 7.47 1.81
C ALA A 68 22.36 7.54 0.50
N PRO A 69 21.71 7.68 -0.67
CA PRO A 69 20.25 7.72 -0.85
C PRO A 69 19.62 6.31 -0.74
N LEU A 70 18.38 6.26 -0.24
CA LEU A 70 17.52 5.08 -0.30
C LEU A 70 17.12 4.80 -1.75
N ASP A 71 16.91 3.53 -2.10
CA ASP A 71 16.36 3.19 -3.43
C ASP A 71 14.88 3.56 -3.53
N ILE A 72 14.07 3.12 -2.55
CA ILE A 72 12.64 3.42 -2.45
C ILE A 72 12.34 3.84 -1.01
N HIS A 73 11.63 4.96 -0.86
CA HIS A 73 11.06 5.41 0.41
C HIS A 73 9.56 5.68 0.23
N GLY A 74 8.73 5.12 1.09
CA GLY A 74 7.28 5.19 0.89
C GLY A 74 6.46 5.40 2.16
N GLY A 75 5.20 5.76 1.97
CA GLY A 75 4.25 6.04 3.04
C GLY A 75 2.89 6.51 2.51
N GLY A 76 1.97 6.88 3.40
CA GLY A 76 0.71 7.50 2.99
C GLY A 76 0.95 8.87 2.35
N LEU A 77 0.05 9.31 1.45
CA LEU A 77 0.13 10.62 0.81
C LEU A 77 0.18 11.80 1.80
N ASP A 78 -0.40 11.65 3.00
CA ASP A 78 -0.28 12.62 4.09
C ASP A 78 1.13 12.75 4.68
N LEU A 79 1.99 11.75 4.50
CA LEU A 79 3.38 11.84 4.95
C LEU A 79 4.26 12.62 3.97
N MET A 80 3.83 12.83 2.72
CA MET A 80 4.60 13.63 1.75
C MET A 80 4.99 14.99 2.32
N PHE A 81 4.05 15.67 2.98
CA PHE A 81 4.28 16.91 3.69
C PHE A 81 3.52 16.95 5.02
N PRO A 82 4.16 17.32 6.15
CA PRO A 82 5.55 17.80 6.25
C PRO A 82 6.60 16.70 6.43
N HIS A 83 6.19 15.43 6.59
CA HIS A 83 7.08 14.40 7.14
C HIS A 83 8.27 14.05 6.23
N HIS A 84 7.99 13.51 5.04
CA HIS A 84 9.02 13.11 4.07
C HIS A 84 9.80 14.30 3.51
N GLU A 85 9.14 15.46 3.33
CA GLU A 85 9.81 16.72 3.00
C GLU A 85 10.87 17.07 4.06
N SER A 86 10.52 16.97 5.34
CA SER A 86 11.46 17.23 6.45
C SER A 86 12.60 16.22 6.49
N GLU A 87 12.35 14.94 6.18
CA GLU A 87 13.42 13.93 6.06
C GLU A 87 14.40 14.26 4.93
N ALA A 88 13.88 14.67 3.77
CA ALA A 88 14.71 15.11 2.65
C ALA A 88 15.54 16.35 3.02
N MET A 89 14.93 17.32 3.72
CA MET A 89 15.63 18.51 4.22
C MET A 89 16.71 18.18 5.24
N ILE A 90 16.46 17.25 6.18
CA ILE A 90 17.46 16.79 7.15
C ILE A 90 18.67 16.18 6.43
N CYS A 91 18.44 15.26 5.49
CA CYS A 91 19.50 14.62 4.73
C CYS A 91 20.32 15.63 3.91
N GLN A 92 19.63 16.53 3.21
CA GLN A 92 20.28 17.59 2.43
C GLN A 92 21.10 18.53 3.33
N GLY A 93 20.59 18.90 4.51
CA GLY A 93 21.26 19.79 5.44
C GLY A 93 22.45 19.14 6.16
N ALA A 94 22.34 17.86 6.51
CA ALA A 94 23.37 17.13 7.25
C ALA A 94 24.52 16.64 6.34
N TRP A 95 24.19 16.19 5.12
CA TRP A 95 25.13 15.47 4.25
C TRP A 95 25.20 15.99 2.82
N GLY A 96 24.30 16.88 2.40
CA GLY A 96 24.30 17.44 1.04
C GLY A 96 23.94 16.44 -0.05
N VAL A 97 23.27 15.33 0.30
CA VAL A 97 22.84 14.27 -0.63
C VAL A 97 21.33 14.10 -0.61
N ASP A 98 20.78 13.56 -1.71
CA ASP A 98 19.38 13.18 -1.78
C ASP A 98 19.05 12.08 -0.76
N TRP A 99 17.85 12.13 -0.20
CA TRP A 99 17.40 11.13 0.77
C TRP A 99 16.93 9.83 0.12
N SER A 100 16.23 9.91 -1.01
CA SER A 100 15.70 8.75 -1.73
C SER A 100 15.72 8.98 -3.25
N ARG A 101 16.03 7.93 -4.01
CA ARG A 101 15.95 7.90 -5.48
C ARG A 101 14.51 7.85 -5.99
N THR A 102 13.64 7.16 -5.26
CA THR A 102 12.23 7.00 -5.62
C THR A 102 11.35 7.15 -4.40
N TRP A 103 10.25 7.90 -4.56
CA TRP A 103 9.25 8.11 -3.53
C TRP A 103 7.94 7.45 -3.93
N MET A 104 7.36 6.63 -3.05
CA MET A 104 6.10 5.95 -3.31
C MET A 104 5.06 6.32 -2.26
N HIS A 105 4.01 7.02 -2.68
CA HIS A 105 2.93 7.44 -1.79
C HIS A 105 1.61 6.76 -2.15
N ASN A 106 1.00 6.06 -1.19
CA ASN A 106 -0.33 5.48 -1.40
C ASN A 106 -1.45 6.51 -1.16
N GLY A 107 -2.55 6.36 -1.90
CA GLY A 107 -3.73 7.20 -1.76
C GLY A 107 -4.43 7.03 -0.42
N PHE A 108 -5.42 7.89 -0.16
CA PHE A 108 -6.22 7.87 1.06
C PHE A 108 -7.29 6.78 1.04
N LEU A 109 -7.63 6.28 2.23
CA LEU A 109 -8.90 5.61 2.47
C LEU A 109 -9.91 6.62 3.03
N THR A 110 -11.04 6.78 2.35
CA THR A 110 -12.13 7.70 2.73
C THR A 110 -13.36 6.94 3.22
N LEU A 111 -14.24 7.59 3.98
CA LEU A 111 -15.55 7.09 4.38
C LEU A 111 -16.57 8.20 4.09
N GLU A 112 -17.63 7.91 3.34
CA GLU A 112 -18.63 8.90 2.91
C GLU A 112 -18.01 10.15 2.26
N ARG A 113 -16.96 9.94 1.45
CA ARG A 113 -16.13 11.00 0.84
C ARG A 113 -15.38 11.92 1.81
N GLU A 114 -15.39 11.65 3.11
CA GLU A 114 -14.54 12.33 4.09
C GLU A 114 -13.31 11.49 4.44
N LYS A 115 -12.21 12.15 4.83
CA LYS A 115 -11.01 11.45 5.33
C LYS A 115 -11.35 10.78 6.66
N MET A 116 -11.09 9.47 6.77
CA MET A 116 -11.23 8.77 8.05
C MET A 116 -10.23 9.33 9.08
N SER A 117 -10.73 9.75 10.24
CA SER A 117 -9.87 10.16 11.35
C SER A 117 -10.49 9.84 12.69
N LYS A 118 -9.65 9.51 13.69
CA LYS A 118 -10.11 9.27 15.06
C LYS A 118 -10.84 10.49 15.65
N SER A 119 -10.42 11.69 15.28
CA SER A 119 -11.02 12.96 15.75
C SER A 119 -12.44 13.20 15.25
N LEU A 120 -12.78 12.70 14.05
CA LEU A 120 -14.11 12.85 13.47
C LEU A 120 -15.06 11.70 13.87
N GLY A 121 -14.55 10.66 14.54
CA GLY A 121 -15.32 9.47 14.91
C GLY A 121 -15.75 8.60 13.71
N ASN A 122 -15.34 8.96 12.49
CA ASN A 122 -15.71 8.33 11.22
C ASN A 122 -14.64 7.34 10.74
N PHE A 123 -14.13 6.49 11.63
CA PHE A 123 -13.10 5.51 11.27
C PHE A 123 -13.59 4.09 11.57
N VAL A 124 -13.25 3.17 10.67
CA VAL A 124 -13.46 1.73 10.88
C VAL A 124 -12.10 1.09 11.11
N THR A 125 -11.98 0.31 12.17
CA THR A 125 -10.76 -0.44 12.44
C THR A 125 -10.71 -1.72 11.62
N ILE A 126 -9.50 -2.16 11.29
CA ILE A 126 -9.28 -3.48 10.69
C ILE A 126 -9.94 -4.59 11.52
N ARG A 127 -9.93 -4.48 12.86
CA ARG A 127 -10.58 -5.48 13.73
C ARG A 127 -12.09 -5.54 13.53
N GLU A 128 -12.75 -4.41 13.31
CA GLU A 128 -14.19 -4.36 13.05
C GLU A 128 -14.50 -4.98 11.69
N VAL A 129 -13.80 -4.58 10.62
CA VAL A 129 -13.99 -5.14 9.27
C VAL A 129 -13.82 -6.66 9.26
N LEU A 130 -12.81 -7.16 9.98
CA LEU A 130 -12.50 -8.59 10.05
C LEU A 130 -13.53 -9.42 10.82
N ARG A 131 -14.50 -8.80 11.50
CA ARG A 131 -15.63 -9.54 12.11
C ARG A 131 -16.61 -10.03 11.04
N ASP A 132 -16.77 -9.26 9.97
CA ASP A 132 -17.79 -9.49 8.94
C ASP A 132 -17.20 -10.05 7.64
N TYR A 133 -15.92 -9.77 7.38
CA TYR A 133 -15.22 -10.17 6.15
C TYR A 133 -13.91 -10.92 6.43
N PRO A 134 -13.62 -12.04 5.74
CA PRO A 134 -12.31 -12.67 5.78
C PRO A 134 -11.20 -11.71 5.32
N GLY A 135 -10.02 -11.79 5.92
CA GLY A 135 -8.90 -10.90 5.60
C GLY A 135 -8.48 -10.93 4.12
N GLU A 136 -8.53 -12.09 3.46
CA GLU A 136 -8.26 -12.19 2.03
C GLU A 136 -9.31 -11.47 1.18
N VAL A 137 -10.58 -11.40 1.61
CA VAL A 137 -11.63 -10.64 0.91
C VAL A 137 -11.37 -9.14 1.03
N VAL A 138 -10.97 -8.67 2.22
CA VAL A 138 -10.59 -7.26 2.44
C VAL A 138 -9.39 -6.90 1.58
N ARG A 139 -8.36 -7.75 1.56
CA ARG A 139 -7.16 -7.56 0.74
C ARG A 139 -7.50 -7.55 -0.75
N PHE A 140 -8.29 -8.52 -1.21
CA PHE A 140 -8.77 -8.60 -2.59
C PHE A 140 -9.54 -7.33 -2.98
N CYS A 141 -10.40 -6.81 -2.11
CA CYS A 141 -11.13 -5.57 -2.34
C CYS A 141 -10.19 -4.37 -2.54
N LEU A 142 -9.15 -4.23 -1.71
CA LEU A 142 -8.19 -3.12 -1.83
C LEU A 142 -7.32 -3.22 -3.09
N LEU A 143 -6.93 -4.43 -3.50
CA LEU A 143 -6.11 -4.66 -4.69
C LEU A 143 -6.82 -4.32 -6.00
N LYS A 144 -8.15 -4.17 -5.99
CA LYS A 144 -8.96 -3.77 -7.15
C LYS A 144 -8.83 -2.29 -7.51
N SER A 145 -8.08 -1.51 -6.73
CA SER A 145 -7.75 -0.11 -7.01
C SER A 145 -6.24 0.05 -7.08
N HIS A 146 -5.77 0.94 -7.96
CA HIS A 146 -4.35 1.30 -8.00
C HIS A 146 -3.91 1.92 -6.68
N TYR A 147 -2.71 1.58 -6.17
CA TYR A 147 -2.28 1.98 -4.82
C TYR A 147 -2.18 3.51 -4.62
N ARG A 148 -2.02 4.25 -5.72
CA ARG A 148 -1.93 5.73 -5.76
C ARG A 148 -3.30 6.43 -5.71
N GLU A 149 -4.38 5.70 -5.98
CA GLU A 149 -5.73 6.24 -6.01
C GLU A 149 -6.36 6.28 -4.61
N ASN A 150 -7.25 7.24 -4.39
CA ASN A 150 -8.07 7.25 -3.19
C ASN A 150 -9.13 6.14 -3.29
N VAL A 151 -9.31 5.39 -2.21
CA VAL A 151 -10.27 4.31 -2.12
C VAL A 151 -11.33 4.66 -1.10
N GLU A 152 -12.60 4.65 -1.52
CA GLU A 152 -13.73 4.83 -0.63
C GLU A 152 -14.04 3.50 0.07
N TYR A 153 -14.05 3.51 1.40
CA TYR A 153 -14.58 2.41 2.18
C TYR A 153 -16.09 2.38 2.01
N ASP A 154 -16.58 1.28 1.46
CA ASP A 154 -17.99 1.03 1.22
C ASP A 154 -18.26 -0.47 1.45
N GLU A 155 -19.17 -0.78 2.36
CA GLU A 155 -19.56 -2.16 2.66
C GLU A 155 -20.13 -2.88 1.43
N THR A 156 -20.75 -2.14 0.50
CA THR A 156 -21.25 -2.72 -0.75
C THR A 156 -20.10 -3.17 -1.66
N LEU A 157 -18.96 -2.47 -1.64
CA LEU A 157 -17.74 -2.89 -2.36
C LEU A 157 -17.17 -4.17 -1.76
N LEU A 158 -17.11 -4.27 -0.42
CA LEU A 158 -16.69 -5.49 0.27
C LEU A 158 -17.62 -6.66 -0.01
N GLY A 159 -18.94 -6.43 -0.03
CA GLY A 159 -19.94 -7.42 -0.40
C GLY A 159 -19.77 -7.95 -1.83
N ARG A 160 -19.54 -7.06 -2.81
CA ARG A 160 -19.25 -7.45 -4.20
C ARG A 160 -17.93 -8.21 -4.31
N ALA A 161 -16.88 -7.71 -3.67
CA ALA A 161 -15.57 -8.36 -3.64
C ALA A 161 -15.65 -9.78 -3.05
N LYS A 162 -16.48 -10.00 -2.03
CA LYS A 162 -16.75 -11.33 -1.45
C LYS A 162 -17.36 -12.31 -2.47
N GLY A 163 -18.31 -11.84 -3.28
CA GLY A 163 -18.94 -12.66 -4.33
C GLY A 163 -17.95 -13.04 -5.44
N GLU A 164 -17.21 -12.06 -5.95
CA GLU A 164 -16.16 -12.27 -6.97
C GLU A 164 -15.06 -13.21 -6.46
N TRP A 165 -14.62 -13.01 -5.22
CA TRP A 165 -13.67 -13.90 -4.54
C TRP A 165 -14.23 -15.33 -4.46
N GLY A 166 -15.50 -15.48 -4.07
CA GLY A 166 -16.18 -16.77 -4.05
C GLY A 166 -16.19 -17.46 -5.42
N ALA A 167 -16.38 -16.72 -6.50
CA ALA A 167 -16.32 -17.26 -7.87
C ALA A 167 -14.91 -17.78 -8.22
N MET A 168 -13.85 -17.03 -7.88
CA MET A 168 -12.47 -17.50 -8.06
C MET A 168 -12.21 -18.78 -7.27
N ARG A 169 -12.65 -18.82 -6.00
CA ARG A 169 -12.51 -20.01 -5.14
C ARG A 169 -13.26 -21.22 -5.69
N ALA A 170 -14.46 -21.02 -6.23
CA ALA A 170 -15.21 -22.07 -6.90
C ALA A 170 -14.49 -22.58 -8.16
N ALA A 171 -13.93 -21.69 -8.99
CA ALA A 171 -13.15 -22.09 -10.15
C ALA A 171 -11.89 -22.89 -9.76
N ILE A 172 -11.19 -22.49 -8.70
CA ILE A 172 -10.05 -23.25 -8.13
C ILE A 172 -10.50 -24.64 -7.67
N ALA A 173 -11.62 -24.75 -6.97
CA ALA A 173 -12.15 -26.03 -6.50
C ALA A 173 -12.54 -26.95 -7.66
N SER A 174 -13.24 -26.43 -8.68
CA SER A 174 -13.57 -27.16 -9.90
C SER A 174 -12.32 -27.62 -10.65
N ALA A 175 -11.29 -26.78 -10.73
CA ALA A 175 -10.01 -27.14 -11.36
C ALA A 175 -9.28 -28.26 -10.59
N LYS A 176 -9.33 -28.26 -9.25
CA LYS A 176 -8.78 -29.36 -8.43
C LYS A 176 -9.50 -30.69 -8.66
N ALA A 177 -10.81 -30.66 -8.93
CA ALA A 177 -11.63 -31.83 -9.20
C ALA A 177 -11.73 -32.20 -10.69
N ALA A 178 -10.97 -31.53 -11.57
CA ALA A 178 -11.05 -31.71 -13.01
C ALA A 178 -10.63 -33.13 -13.44
N GLY A 179 -11.36 -33.68 -14.41
CA GLY A 179 -11.14 -35.03 -14.95
C GLY A 179 -11.81 -35.24 -16.32
N GLY A 180 -12.10 -34.15 -17.03
CA GLY A 180 -12.73 -34.17 -18.35
C GLY A 180 -11.76 -34.51 -19.48
N ALA A 181 -12.28 -34.46 -20.71
CA ALA A 181 -11.54 -34.81 -21.92
C ALA A 181 -10.37 -33.86 -22.25
N GLY A 182 -10.38 -32.65 -21.71
CA GLY A 182 -9.42 -31.60 -22.05
C GLY A 182 -9.94 -30.64 -23.09
N THR A 183 -9.19 -29.56 -23.35
CA THR A 183 -9.63 -28.45 -24.19
C THR A 183 -8.74 -28.22 -25.43
N ASP A 184 -7.98 -29.24 -25.83
CA ASP A 184 -7.03 -29.20 -26.95
C ASP A 184 -6.11 -27.97 -26.94
N GLY A 185 -5.61 -27.62 -25.74
CA GLY A 185 -4.68 -26.50 -25.54
C GLY A 185 -5.35 -25.13 -25.36
N THR A 186 -6.67 -25.02 -25.43
CA THR A 186 -7.38 -23.76 -25.22
C THR A 186 -7.18 -23.21 -23.81
N VAL A 187 -7.23 -24.07 -22.79
CA VAL A 187 -6.90 -23.69 -21.40
C VAL A 187 -5.45 -23.25 -21.30
N ALA A 188 -4.50 -23.98 -21.89
CA ALA A 188 -3.09 -23.59 -21.86
C ALA A 188 -2.86 -22.18 -22.47
N ALA A 189 -3.52 -21.88 -23.58
CA ALA A 189 -3.46 -20.56 -24.20
C ALA A 189 -4.10 -19.46 -23.32
N LEU A 190 -5.21 -19.76 -22.63
CA LEU A 190 -5.81 -18.85 -21.66
C LEU A 190 -4.84 -18.55 -20.51
N LEU A 191 -4.23 -19.58 -19.91
CA LEU A 191 -3.28 -19.45 -18.81
C LEU A 191 -2.06 -18.61 -19.20
N ALA A 192 -1.47 -18.88 -20.37
CA ALA A 192 -0.33 -18.12 -20.87
C ALA A 192 -0.67 -16.63 -21.05
N ARG A 193 -1.85 -16.31 -21.61
CA ARG A 193 -2.31 -14.92 -21.74
C ARG A 193 -2.54 -14.27 -20.38
N THR A 194 -3.14 -14.97 -19.42
CA THR A 194 -3.34 -14.45 -18.06
C THR A 194 -2.02 -14.15 -17.38
N GLN A 195 -1.04 -15.07 -17.44
CA GLN A 195 0.28 -14.84 -16.84
C GLN A 195 1.03 -13.68 -17.48
N SER A 196 0.95 -13.51 -18.81
CA SER A 196 1.53 -12.34 -19.48
C SER A 196 0.87 -11.05 -19.00
N ALA A 197 -0.46 -10.96 -19.10
CA ALA A 197 -1.20 -9.78 -18.70
C ALA A 197 -1.02 -9.42 -17.23
N PHE A 198 -0.90 -10.43 -16.34
CA PHE A 198 -0.58 -10.22 -14.94
C PHE A 198 0.80 -9.59 -14.75
N ARG A 199 1.83 -10.11 -15.41
CA ARG A 199 3.19 -9.54 -15.33
C ARG A 199 3.25 -8.13 -15.90
N ASP A 200 2.67 -7.93 -17.08
CA ASP A 200 2.64 -6.62 -17.73
C ASP A 200 1.96 -5.57 -16.83
N ALA A 201 0.88 -5.93 -16.13
CA ALA A 201 0.23 -5.05 -15.17
C ALA A 201 1.07 -4.80 -13.90
N MET A 202 1.78 -5.82 -13.38
CA MET A 202 2.63 -5.63 -12.20
C MET A 202 3.89 -4.80 -12.51
N ASP A 203 4.42 -4.90 -13.73
CA ASP A 203 5.57 -4.11 -14.19
C ASP A 203 5.19 -2.64 -14.46
N ASP A 204 3.90 -2.35 -14.70
CA ASP A 204 3.35 -1.00 -14.83
C ASP A 204 2.92 -0.44 -13.47
N ASP A 205 3.87 0.13 -12.73
CA ASP A 205 3.65 0.83 -11.43
C ASP A 205 2.84 0.01 -10.40
N LEU A 206 3.03 -1.31 -10.36
CA LEU A 206 2.29 -2.21 -9.49
C LEU A 206 0.77 -2.08 -9.69
N ASN A 207 0.28 -2.05 -10.94
CA ASN A 207 -1.13 -1.94 -11.27
C ASN A 207 -1.90 -3.23 -10.90
N THR A 208 -2.21 -3.35 -9.60
CA THR A 208 -2.91 -4.50 -9.02
C THR A 208 -4.35 -4.61 -9.52
N GLN A 209 -4.95 -3.50 -9.94
CA GLN A 209 -6.30 -3.48 -10.50
C GLN A 209 -6.37 -4.34 -11.77
N ASP A 210 -5.45 -4.13 -12.71
CA ASP A 210 -5.40 -4.89 -13.96
C ASP A 210 -4.85 -6.31 -13.73
N ALA A 211 -3.91 -6.48 -12.81
CA ALA A 211 -3.43 -7.80 -12.39
C ALA A 211 -4.57 -8.66 -11.84
N VAL A 212 -5.42 -8.13 -10.95
CA VAL A 212 -6.63 -8.80 -10.45
C VAL A 212 -7.63 -9.04 -11.58
N ARG A 213 -7.82 -8.07 -12.49
CA ARG A 213 -8.74 -8.23 -13.61
C ARG A 213 -8.32 -9.37 -14.54
N SER A 214 -7.03 -9.61 -14.71
CA SER A 214 -6.52 -10.75 -15.49
C SER A 214 -6.97 -12.11 -14.91
N LEU A 215 -6.97 -12.24 -13.57
CA LEU A 215 -7.46 -13.43 -12.86
C LEU A 215 -8.99 -13.56 -12.92
N GLN A 216 -9.73 -12.45 -12.83
CA GLN A 216 -11.19 -12.43 -13.03
C GLN A 216 -11.55 -12.93 -14.44
N ARG A 217 -10.88 -12.42 -15.48
CA ARG A 217 -11.07 -12.88 -16.87
C ARG A 217 -10.71 -14.36 -17.05
N MET A 218 -9.67 -14.84 -16.38
CA MET A 218 -9.36 -16.28 -16.36
C MET A 218 -10.49 -17.09 -15.73
N THR A 219 -11.05 -16.63 -14.60
CA THR A 219 -12.20 -17.24 -13.92
C THR A 219 -13.40 -17.34 -14.86
N GLU A 220 -13.75 -16.23 -15.52
CA GLU A 220 -14.85 -16.13 -16.47
C GLU A 220 -14.64 -17.06 -17.68
N GLY A 221 -13.42 -17.07 -18.24
CA GLY A 221 -13.08 -17.92 -19.38
C GLY A 221 -13.15 -19.41 -19.07
N LEU A 222 -12.76 -19.82 -17.87
CA LEU A 222 -12.83 -21.22 -17.43
C LEU A 222 -14.27 -21.73 -17.36
N ALA A 223 -15.25 -20.86 -17.05
CA ALA A 223 -16.65 -21.23 -16.98
C ALA A 223 -17.25 -21.62 -18.35
N ALA A 224 -16.60 -21.26 -19.46
CA ALA A 224 -17.05 -21.60 -20.81
C ALA A 224 -16.66 -23.02 -21.26
N PHE A 225 -15.77 -23.71 -20.52
CA PHE A 225 -15.28 -25.02 -20.93
C PHE A 225 -16.13 -26.16 -20.35
N GLY A 226 -16.59 -27.06 -21.21
CA GLY A 226 -17.42 -28.21 -20.84
C GLY A 226 -16.67 -29.41 -20.24
N GLY A 227 -15.34 -29.36 -20.13
CA GLY A 227 -14.55 -30.47 -19.60
C GLY A 227 -13.04 -30.20 -19.58
N VAL A 228 -12.55 -29.65 -18.47
CA VAL A 228 -11.11 -29.45 -18.22
C VAL A 228 -10.49 -30.78 -17.79
N SER A 229 -9.32 -31.13 -18.34
CA SER A 229 -8.60 -32.36 -17.94
C SER A 229 -7.96 -32.21 -16.56
N ALA A 230 -7.57 -33.32 -15.94
CA ALA A 230 -6.86 -33.27 -14.65
C ALA A 230 -5.52 -32.51 -14.74
N GLU A 231 -4.84 -32.57 -15.90
CA GLU A 231 -3.59 -31.84 -16.13
C GLU A 231 -3.80 -30.34 -16.27
N GLU A 232 -4.78 -29.95 -17.09
CA GLU A 232 -5.18 -28.56 -17.23
C GLU A 232 -5.68 -27.96 -15.90
N GLY A 233 -6.44 -28.74 -15.12
CA GLY A 233 -6.89 -28.34 -13.79
C GLY A 233 -5.74 -28.04 -12.83
N ARG A 234 -4.69 -28.88 -12.82
CA ARG A 234 -3.46 -28.59 -12.06
C ARG A 234 -2.78 -27.31 -12.54
N ALA A 235 -2.71 -27.10 -13.85
CA ALA A 235 -2.11 -25.88 -14.42
C ALA A 235 -2.90 -24.61 -14.01
N VAL A 236 -4.23 -24.66 -14.02
CA VAL A 236 -5.09 -23.56 -13.54
C VAL A 236 -4.79 -23.23 -12.07
N VAL A 237 -4.74 -24.24 -11.20
CA VAL A 237 -4.44 -24.04 -9.77
C VAL A 237 -3.04 -23.45 -9.58
N ASN A 238 -2.06 -23.87 -10.39
CA ASN A 238 -0.71 -23.33 -10.35
C ASN A 238 -0.68 -21.83 -10.69
N VAL A 239 -1.40 -21.39 -11.74
CA VAL A 239 -1.47 -19.97 -12.10
C VAL A 239 -2.10 -19.13 -10.98
N TYR A 240 -3.20 -19.60 -10.37
CA TYR A 240 -3.78 -18.93 -9.20
C TYR A 240 -2.81 -18.87 -8.02
N ARG A 241 -2.04 -19.94 -7.77
CA ARG A 241 -1.03 -19.96 -6.70
C ARG A 241 0.08 -18.95 -6.96
N GLU A 242 0.64 -18.93 -8.16
CA GLU A 242 1.76 -18.03 -8.53
C GLU A 242 1.36 -16.57 -8.42
N CYS A 243 0.25 -16.19 -9.08
CA CYS A 243 -0.26 -14.82 -9.05
C CYS A 243 -0.75 -14.45 -7.65
N GLY A 244 -1.43 -15.39 -6.98
CA GLY A 244 -1.91 -15.24 -5.60
C GLY A 244 -0.79 -14.97 -4.62
N ARG A 245 0.35 -15.67 -4.74
CA ARG A 245 1.52 -15.45 -3.88
C ARG A 245 2.05 -14.01 -3.98
N VAL A 246 2.09 -13.43 -5.18
CA VAL A 246 2.50 -12.03 -5.39
C VAL A 246 1.51 -11.07 -4.74
N LEU A 247 0.21 -11.31 -4.91
CA LEU A 247 -0.86 -10.46 -4.37
C LEU A 247 -1.13 -10.68 -2.87
N GLY A 248 -0.62 -11.76 -2.28
CA GLY A 248 -0.97 -12.21 -0.93
C GLY A 248 -2.40 -12.77 -0.84
N LEU A 249 -2.84 -13.48 -1.87
CA LEU A 249 -4.14 -14.13 -1.99
C LEU A 249 -3.98 -15.66 -2.15
N PHE A 250 -5.01 -16.42 -1.76
CA PHE A 250 -5.06 -17.87 -1.89
C PHE A 250 -3.94 -18.56 -1.10
N ALA A 251 -3.69 -18.10 0.13
CA ALA A 251 -2.57 -18.58 0.95
C ALA A 251 -2.60 -20.10 1.21
N ASP A 252 -3.78 -20.72 1.18
CA ASP A 252 -4.00 -22.17 1.31
C ASP A 252 -3.61 -22.99 0.09
N LEU A 253 -3.26 -22.35 -1.03
CA LEU A 253 -2.68 -23.03 -2.19
C LEU A 253 -1.17 -23.20 -2.07
N GLY A 254 -0.52 -22.47 -1.16
CA GLY A 254 0.93 -22.43 -0.96
C GLY A 254 1.51 -23.60 -0.17
#